data_AF-A0AAV2UXS5-F1
#
_entry.id   AF-A0AAV2UXS5-F1
#
_cell.length_a   1.000
_cell.length_b   1.000
_cell.length_c   1.000
_cell.angle_alpha   90.00
_cell.angle_beta   90.00
_cell.angle_gamma   90.00
#
_symmetry.space_group_name_H-M   'P 1'
#
loop_
_entity.id
_entity.type
_entity.pdbx_description
1 polymer ?
#
loop_
_entity_poly.entity_id
_entity_poly.type
_entity_poly.pdbx_seq_one_letter_code
_entity_poly.pdbx_strand_id
1 'polypeptide(L)'
;MKLLAIDTSTELASVAILIGDEIISREQDSQRIHAQLILPMIDELIAQTGLGLNQLDGIIFGCGPGSFTGLRIACSIAKGLAYANDLSLVPVSSLAAIAWTAREIKEDFNQPVLSVLDARMHEMYWSCFLEQQFLAQDRINAVKDIQLPANQSFILTGVGIDLYWKDFPEQIKSQISEVLTVFPTASAMIRLAQKANIKAVSVAQAQPVYVRNQVTQGDSRG
;
A
#
# COMPACT_ATOMS: atom_id res chain seq x y z
N MET A 1 -1.83 -2.14 -22.40
CA MET A 1 -1.24 -2.77 -21.21
C MET A 1 -2.36 -3.42 -20.40
N LYS A 2 -2.12 -4.58 -19.80
CA LYS A 2 -3.08 -5.37 -19.03
C LYS A 2 -2.45 -5.79 -17.71
N LEU A 3 -2.88 -5.22 -16.59
CA LEU A 3 -2.26 -5.44 -15.28
C LEU A 3 -3.30 -5.91 -14.28
N LEU A 4 -2.93 -6.84 -13.42
CA LEU A 4 -3.68 -7.17 -12.21
C LEU A 4 -2.97 -6.53 -11.01
N ALA A 5 -3.70 -5.95 -10.07
CA ALA A 5 -3.16 -5.44 -8.82
C ALA A 5 -3.87 -6.08 -7.62
N ILE A 6 -3.11 -6.38 -6.58
CA ILE A 6 -3.58 -7.05 -5.36
C ILE A 6 -3.05 -6.31 -4.13
N ASP A 7 -3.94 -5.86 -3.25
CA ASP A 7 -3.58 -5.39 -1.91
C ASP A 7 -4.37 -6.12 -0.83
N THR A 8 -3.64 -6.52 0.21
CA THR A 8 -4.19 -7.04 1.47
C THR A 8 -3.38 -6.49 2.64
N SER A 9 -2.82 -5.28 2.51
CA SER A 9 -1.91 -4.72 3.50
C SER A 9 -2.62 -4.17 4.74
N THR A 10 -3.92 -3.87 4.62
CA THR A 10 -4.78 -3.37 5.70
C THR A 10 -5.99 -4.29 5.87
N GLU A 11 -6.99 -3.89 6.66
CA GLU A 11 -8.30 -4.55 6.77
C GLU A 11 -9.16 -4.46 5.49
N LEU A 12 -8.81 -3.57 4.56
CA LEU A 12 -9.42 -3.51 3.24
C LEU A 12 -8.67 -4.46 2.28
N ALA A 13 -9.36 -5.47 1.76
CA ALA A 13 -8.88 -6.26 0.64
C ALA A 13 -9.24 -5.54 -0.66
N SER A 14 -8.29 -5.39 -1.57
CA SER A 14 -8.50 -4.71 -2.84
C SER A 14 -7.86 -5.48 -3.99
N VAL A 15 -8.59 -5.63 -5.09
CA VAL A 15 -8.06 -6.12 -6.36
C VAL A 15 -8.50 -5.20 -7.49
N ALA A 16 -7.66 -5.04 -8.51
CA ALA A 16 -8.00 -4.23 -9.67
C ALA A 16 -7.38 -4.80 -10.94
N ILE A 17 -8.05 -4.63 -12.06
CA ILE A 17 -7.52 -4.96 -13.38
C ILE A 17 -7.50 -3.72 -14.26
N LEU A 18 -6.38 -3.48 -14.92
CA LEU A 18 -6.21 -2.48 -15.98
C LEU A 18 -6.36 -3.17 -17.33
N ILE A 19 -7.16 -2.60 -18.23
CA ILE A 19 -7.22 -2.99 -19.64
C ILE A 19 -7.22 -1.73 -20.50
N GLY A 20 -6.10 -1.50 -21.21
CA GLY A 20 -5.91 -0.23 -21.92
C GLY A 20 -5.79 0.89 -20.89
N ASP A 21 -6.80 1.75 -20.83
CA ASP A 21 -6.90 2.87 -19.87
C ASP A 21 -8.01 2.66 -18.81
N GLU A 22 -8.79 1.58 -18.92
CA GLU A 22 -9.89 1.28 -18.00
C GLU A 22 -9.38 0.48 -16.80
N ILE A 23 -9.74 0.94 -15.59
CA ILE A 23 -9.48 0.23 -14.34
C ILE A 23 -10.80 -0.23 -13.75
N ILE A 24 -10.94 -1.54 -13.56
CA ILE A 24 -12.06 -2.16 -12.85
C ILE A 24 -11.53 -2.68 -11.52
N SER A 25 -12.09 -2.24 -10.40
CA SER A 25 -11.67 -2.67 -9.07
C SER A 25 -12.79 -3.33 -8.26
N ARG A 26 -12.38 -4.11 -7.26
CA ARG A 26 -13.22 -4.64 -6.19
C ARG A 26 -12.52 -4.42 -4.87
N GLU A 27 -13.30 -4.02 -3.88
CA GLU A 27 -12.84 -3.72 -2.54
C GLU A 27 -13.80 -4.37 -1.55
N GLN A 28 -13.26 -4.96 -0.50
CA GLN A 28 -14.06 -5.63 0.52
C GLN A 28 -13.41 -5.48 1.89
N ASP A 29 -14.18 -5.04 2.88
CA ASP A 29 -13.74 -5.15 4.28
C ASP A 29 -13.62 -6.63 4.62
N SER A 30 -12.43 -7.00 5.08
CA SER A 30 -11.95 -8.36 5.06
C SER A 30 -11.43 -8.81 6.39
N GLN A 31 -11.91 -8.20 7.49
CA GLN A 31 -11.54 -8.51 8.88
C GLN A 31 -11.34 -10.02 9.09
N ARG A 32 -10.08 -10.47 8.93
CA ARG A 32 -9.59 -11.86 9.10
C ARG A 32 -9.93 -12.89 8.01
N ILE A 33 -10.45 -12.51 6.85
CA ILE A 33 -10.82 -13.44 5.76
C ILE A 33 -10.15 -13.15 4.40
N HIS A 34 -9.14 -12.28 4.33
CA HIS A 34 -8.40 -11.94 3.10
C HIS A 34 -8.07 -13.14 2.18
N ALA A 35 -7.51 -14.21 2.74
CA ALA A 35 -7.09 -15.38 1.97
C ALA A 35 -8.25 -16.09 1.24
N GLN A 36 -9.47 -15.98 1.77
CA GLN A 36 -10.68 -16.55 1.18
C GLN A 36 -11.30 -15.63 0.14
N LEU A 37 -11.02 -14.33 0.20
CA LEU A 37 -11.67 -13.32 -0.65
C LEU A 37 -10.88 -13.00 -1.92
N ILE A 38 -9.55 -12.94 -1.85
CA ILE A 38 -8.75 -12.41 -2.97
C ILE A 38 -8.89 -13.24 -4.24
N LEU A 39 -8.78 -14.57 -4.16
CA LEU A 39 -8.90 -15.42 -5.36
C LEU A 39 -10.30 -15.31 -6.00
N PRO A 40 -11.42 -15.41 -5.26
CA PRO A 40 -12.74 -15.12 -5.82
C PRO A 40 -12.87 -13.72 -6.44
N MET A 41 -12.34 -12.67 -5.80
CA MET A 41 -12.40 -11.31 -6.35
C MET A 41 -11.60 -11.20 -7.67
N ILE A 42 -10.46 -11.90 -7.77
CA ILE A 42 -9.68 -11.97 -9.02
C ILE A 42 -10.47 -12.71 -10.10
N ASP A 43 -11.04 -13.87 -9.77
CA ASP A 43 -11.84 -14.67 -10.72
C ASP A 43 -13.02 -13.88 -11.26
N GLU A 44 -13.74 -13.15 -10.40
CA GLU A 44 -14.85 -12.28 -10.80
C GLU A 44 -14.41 -11.16 -11.75
N LEU A 45 -13.29 -10.48 -11.47
CA LEU A 45 -12.76 -9.43 -12.32
C LEU A 45 -12.30 -9.98 -13.67
N ILE A 46 -11.55 -11.08 -13.67
CA ILE A 46 -11.05 -11.72 -14.90
C ILE A 46 -12.23 -12.18 -15.77
N ALA A 47 -13.25 -12.81 -15.18
CA ALA A 47 -14.45 -13.24 -15.89
C ALA A 47 -15.20 -12.08 -16.56
N GLN A 48 -15.29 -10.91 -15.92
CA GLN A 48 -15.92 -9.71 -16.50
C GLN A 48 -15.19 -9.19 -17.74
N THR A 49 -13.90 -9.49 -17.85
CA THR A 49 -13.05 -8.97 -18.93
C THR A 49 -12.99 -9.90 -20.14
N GLY A 50 -13.42 -11.16 -19.97
CA GLY A 50 -13.26 -12.22 -20.97
C GLY A 50 -11.81 -12.62 -21.24
N LEU A 51 -10.86 -12.15 -20.43
CA LEU A 51 -9.44 -12.48 -20.54
C LEU A 51 -9.09 -13.76 -19.77
N GLY A 52 -8.03 -14.42 -20.20
CA GLY A 52 -7.27 -15.37 -19.38
C GLY A 52 -6.13 -14.68 -18.62
N LEU A 53 -5.72 -15.26 -17.49
CA LEU A 53 -4.58 -14.76 -16.70
C LEU A 53 -3.27 -14.71 -17.50
N ASN A 54 -3.08 -15.62 -18.45
CA ASN A 54 -1.94 -15.66 -19.38
C ASN A 54 -1.93 -14.53 -20.42
N GLN A 55 -2.99 -13.71 -20.48
CA GLN A 55 -3.07 -12.54 -21.36
C GLN A 55 -2.74 -11.24 -20.63
N LEU A 56 -2.37 -11.30 -19.35
CA LEU A 56 -1.87 -10.16 -18.58
C LEU A 56 -0.40 -9.90 -18.94
N ASP A 57 0.04 -8.65 -18.75
CA ASP A 57 1.44 -8.24 -18.93
C ASP A 57 2.23 -8.32 -17.61
N GLY A 58 1.53 -8.30 -16.47
CA GLY A 58 2.15 -8.29 -15.15
C GLY A 58 1.15 -8.22 -14.00
N ILE A 59 1.65 -8.48 -12.80
CA ILE A 59 0.91 -8.38 -11.54
C ILE A 59 1.62 -7.37 -10.62
N ILE A 60 0.86 -6.38 -10.18
CA ILE A 60 1.24 -5.45 -9.12
C ILE A 60 0.78 -6.05 -7.78
N PHE A 61 1.60 -5.93 -6.74
CA PHE A 61 1.19 -6.33 -5.40
C PHE A 61 1.65 -5.34 -4.33
N GLY A 62 0.81 -5.14 -3.33
CA GLY A 62 1.16 -4.41 -2.12
C GLY A 62 2.27 -5.14 -1.37
N CYS A 63 3.49 -4.62 -1.43
CA CYS A 63 4.62 -5.21 -0.73
C CYS A 63 4.72 -4.75 0.74
N GLY A 64 3.92 -3.77 1.13
CA GLY A 64 3.85 -3.22 2.47
C GLY A 64 4.36 -1.78 2.56
N PRO A 65 4.52 -1.24 3.77
CA PRO A 65 4.27 -1.88 5.06
C PRO A 65 2.77 -2.11 5.37
N GLY A 66 2.47 -2.90 6.40
CA GLY A 66 1.10 -3.22 6.78
C GLY A 66 0.99 -4.51 7.63
N SER A 67 -0.18 -5.15 7.58
CA SER A 67 -0.48 -6.42 8.26
C SER A 67 0.45 -7.53 7.80
N PHE A 68 1.24 -8.08 8.72
CA PHE A 68 2.22 -9.14 8.43
C PHE A 68 1.64 -10.35 7.69
N THR A 69 0.46 -10.81 8.11
CA THR A 69 -0.27 -11.90 7.44
C THR A 69 -0.79 -11.44 6.09
N GLY A 70 -1.36 -10.23 6.03
CA GLY A 70 -1.87 -9.62 4.82
C GLY A 70 -0.84 -9.52 3.71
N LEU A 71 0.35 -8.97 3.99
CA LEU A 71 1.42 -8.83 3.00
C LEU A 71 1.87 -10.17 2.40
N ARG A 72 1.89 -11.23 3.23
CA ARG A 72 2.22 -12.57 2.76
C ARG A 72 1.15 -13.16 1.86
N ILE A 73 -0.13 -12.86 2.12
CA ILE A 73 -1.25 -13.31 1.28
C ILE A 73 -1.11 -12.70 -0.12
N ALA A 74 -1.07 -11.36 -0.23
CA ALA A 74 -0.90 -10.68 -1.52
C ALA A 74 0.35 -11.16 -2.26
N CYS A 75 1.50 -11.19 -1.58
CA CYS A 75 2.75 -11.63 -2.21
C CYS A 75 2.70 -13.09 -2.67
N SER A 76 2.12 -14.00 -1.89
CA SER A 76 2.06 -15.42 -2.26
C SER A 76 1.11 -15.66 -3.43
N ILE A 77 -0.05 -15.02 -3.43
CA ILE A 77 -1.01 -15.10 -4.54
C ILE A 77 -0.37 -14.52 -5.81
N ALA A 78 0.20 -13.32 -5.75
CA ALA A 78 0.87 -12.70 -6.88
C ALA A 78 1.99 -13.60 -7.45
N LYS A 79 2.83 -14.19 -6.59
CA LYS A 79 3.89 -15.12 -7.00
C LYS A 79 3.34 -16.39 -7.65
N GLY A 80 2.29 -16.99 -7.08
CA GLY A 80 1.67 -18.19 -7.63
C GLY A 80 1.09 -17.94 -9.03
N LEU A 81 0.33 -16.86 -9.19
CA LEU A 81 -0.26 -16.46 -10.46
C LEU A 81 0.82 -16.10 -11.49
N ALA A 82 1.84 -15.33 -11.09
CA ALA A 82 2.91 -14.92 -11.99
C ALA A 82 3.78 -16.08 -12.45
N TYR A 83 4.13 -17.00 -11.54
CA TYR A 83 4.89 -18.20 -11.90
C TYR A 83 4.14 -19.10 -12.88
N ALA A 84 2.84 -19.29 -12.67
CA ALA A 84 2.03 -20.14 -13.53
C ALA A 84 1.79 -19.56 -14.94
N ASN A 85 1.93 -18.25 -15.11
CA ASN A 85 1.57 -17.54 -16.34
C ASN A 85 2.74 -16.75 -16.97
N ASP A 86 3.96 -16.93 -16.46
CA ASP A 86 5.18 -16.20 -16.87
C ASP A 86 5.01 -14.66 -16.84
N LEU A 87 4.43 -14.14 -15.76
CA LEU A 87 4.13 -12.71 -15.60
C LEU A 87 5.21 -11.97 -14.80
N SER A 88 5.41 -10.71 -15.15
CA SER A 88 6.25 -9.79 -14.36
C SER A 88 5.56 -9.42 -13.03
N LEU A 89 6.35 -9.16 -11.98
CA LEU A 89 5.84 -8.70 -10.67
C LEU A 89 6.31 -7.28 -10.36
N VAL A 90 5.41 -6.41 -9.92
CA VAL A 90 5.73 -5.03 -9.54
C VAL A 90 5.34 -4.81 -8.07
N PRO A 91 6.32 -4.67 -7.15
CA PRO A 91 6.04 -4.42 -5.76
C PRO A 91 5.71 -2.93 -5.54
N VAL A 92 4.59 -2.64 -4.89
CA VAL A 92 4.17 -1.25 -4.61
C VAL A 92 4.02 -1.04 -3.11
N SER A 93 4.56 0.09 -2.62
CA SER A 93 4.43 0.50 -1.23
C SER A 93 2.98 0.86 -0.91
N SER A 94 2.46 0.34 0.20
CA SER A 94 1.12 0.68 0.70
C SER A 94 1.02 2.17 1.04
N LEU A 95 2.08 2.76 1.62
CA LEU A 95 2.11 4.19 1.96
C LEU A 95 2.13 5.07 0.70
N ALA A 96 2.81 4.64 -0.36
CA ALA A 96 2.79 5.34 -1.65
C ALA A 96 1.41 5.26 -2.32
N ALA A 97 0.72 4.12 -2.22
CA ALA A 97 -0.65 3.98 -2.73
C ALA A 97 -1.63 4.89 -1.97
N ILE A 98 -1.52 4.98 -0.64
CA ILE A 98 -2.32 5.91 0.18
C ILE A 98 -2.04 7.37 -0.22
N ALA A 99 -0.77 7.75 -0.35
CA ALA A 99 -0.41 9.11 -0.74
C ALA A 99 -0.92 9.48 -2.15
N TRP A 100 -0.92 8.52 -3.07
CA TRP A 100 -1.51 8.67 -4.40
C TRP A 100 -3.00 9.01 -4.30
N THR A 101 -3.78 8.19 -3.59
CA THR A 101 -5.22 8.40 -3.44
C THR A 101 -5.54 9.73 -2.74
N ALA A 102 -4.77 10.13 -1.73
CA ALA A 102 -4.94 11.44 -1.11
C ALA A 102 -4.77 12.58 -2.13
N ARG A 103 -3.74 12.53 -2.98
CA ARG A 103 -3.53 13.53 -4.05
C ARG A 103 -4.64 13.52 -5.10
N GLU A 104 -5.16 12.35 -5.44
CA GLU A 104 -6.32 12.23 -6.34
C GLU A 104 -7.57 12.89 -5.76
N ILE A 105 -7.89 12.64 -4.48
CA ILE A 105 -9.04 13.26 -3.79
C ILE A 105 -8.93 14.78 -3.77
N LYS A 106 -7.70 15.31 -3.66
CA LYS A 106 -7.45 16.76 -3.64
C LYS A 106 -7.31 17.37 -5.03
N GLU A 107 -7.25 16.56 -6.07
CA GLU A 107 -6.93 16.98 -7.44
C GLU A 107 -5.60 17.78 -7.52
N ASP A 108 -4.67 17.51 -6.61
CA ASP A 108 -3.38 18.20 -6.50
C ASP A 108 -2.25 17.18 -6.28
N PHE A 109 -1.52 16.87 -7.34
CA PHE A 109 -0.38 15.95 -7.30
C PHE A 109 0.92 16.59 -6.78
N ASN A 110 0.94 17.89 -6.53
CA ASN A 110 2.06 18.63 -5.94
C ASN A 110 1.95 18.77 -4.43
N GLN A 111 0.76 18.57 -3.86
CA GLN A 111 0.52 18.63 -2.41
C GLN A 111 1.46 17.66 -1.65
N PRO A 112 2.25 18.15 -0.66
CA PRO A 112 3.00 17.29 0.23
C PRO A 112 2.08 16.41 1.10
N VAL A 113 2.46 15.15 1.25
CA VAL A 113 1.66 14.14 1.97
C VAL A 113 2.52 13.41 3.00
N LEU A 114 2.04 13.35 4.24
CA LEU A 114 2.49 12.40 5.24
C LEU A 114 1.52 11.22 5.24
N SER A 115 1.93 10.11 4.64
CA SER A 115 1.16 8.86 4.68
C SER A 115 1.58 8.04 5.89
N VAL A 116 0.60 7.47 6.61
CA VAL A 116 0.82 6.65 7.80
C VAL A 116 -0.05 5.38 7.82
N LEU A 117 0.44 4.35 8.52
CA LEU A 117 -0.33 3.16 8.89
C LEU A 117 0.00 2.78 10.33
N ASP A 118 -1.01 2.39 11.12
CA ASP A 118 -0.80 1.82 12.47
C ASP A 118 0.16 0.62 12.41
N ALA A 119 1.33 0.74 13.05
CA ALA A 119 2.28 -0.35 13.18
C ALA A 119 2.10 -1.13 14.50
N ARG A 120 1.12 -0.79 15.32
CA ARG A 120 0.96 -1.20 16.73
C ARG A 120 2.06 -0.64 17.63
N MET A 121 1.90 -0.82 18.94
CA MET A 121 2.91 -0.46 19.96
C MET A 121 3.24 1.04 20.00
N HIS A 122 2.25 1.91 19.74
CA HIS A 122 2.43 3.37 19.62
C HIS A 122 3.45 3.77 18.54
N GLU A 123 3.66 2.89 17.55
CA GLU A 123 4.45 3.17 16.36
C GLU A 123 3.56 3.31 15.13
N MET A 124 4.02 4.10 14.17
CA MET A 124 3.44 4.16 12.84
C MET A 124 4.47 3.79 11.79
N TYR A 125 4.02 3.06 10.80
CA TYR A 125 4.67 3.10 9.51
C TYR A 125 4.37 4.45 8.87
N TRP A 126 5.38 5.10 8.31
CA TRP A 126 5.18 6.42 7.72
C TRP A 126 6.14 6.70 6.57
N SER A 127 5.65 7.51 5.64
CA SER A 127 6.41 8.03 4.50
C SER A 127 6.02 9.47 4.24
N CYS A 128 7.02 10.29 3.94
CA CYS A 128 6.85 11.70 3.59
C CYS A 128 7.08 11.87 2.08
N PHE A 129 6.05 12.34 1.39
CA PHE A 129 6.05 12.59 -0.05
C PHE A 129 6.04 14.09 -0.28
N LEU A 130 7.15 14.61 -0.81
CA LEU A 130 7.27 16.01 -1.18
C LEU A 130 6.57 16.29 -2.52
N GLU A 131 6.52 17.56 -2.90
CA GLU A 131 6.04 17.98 -4.22
C GLU A 131 6.70 17.18 -5.35
N GLN A 132 5.88 16.71 -6.30
CA GLN A 132 6.30 15.88 -7.45
C GLN A 132 7.00 14.56 -7.11
N GLN A 133 7.01 14.16 -5.83
CA GLN A 133 7.60 12.91 -5.37
C GLN A 133 6.52 11.83 -5.21
N PHE A 134 6.56 10.80 -6.04
CA PHE A 134 5.62 9.67 -5.99
C PHE A 134 6.11 8.48 -5.17
N LEU A 135 7.43 8.39 -4.95
CA LEU A 135 8.08 7.32 -4.20
C LEU A 135 8.91 7.92 -3.07
N ALA A 136 8.78 7.36 -1.88
CA ALA A 136 9.53 7.74 -0.70
C ALA A 136 9.99 6.49 0.04
N GLN A 137 10.93 6.66 0.97
CA GLN A 137 11.37 5.58 1.83
C GLN A 137 10.37 5.36 2.97
N ASP A 138 9.87 4.14 3.07
CA ASP A 138 9.02 3.71 4.19
C ASP A 138 9.83 3.55 5.48
N ARG A 139 9.31 4.13 6.56
CA ARG A 139 9.93 4.16 7.89
C ARG A 139 8.98 3.63 8.95
N ILE A 140 9.53 3.32 10.11
CA ILE A 140 8.77 3.03 11.33
C ILE A 140 9.41 3.79 12.49
N ASN A 141 8.58 4.49 13.25
CA ASN A 141 8.98 5.18 14.47
C ASN A 141 7.82 5.19 15.46
N ALA A 142 8.11 5.37 16.75
CA ALA A 142 7.10 5.81 17.69
C ALA A 142 6.47 7.11 17.19
N VAL A 143 5.17 7.30 17.41
CA VAL A 143 4.42 8.46 16.87
C VAL A 143 5.05 9.79 17.29
N LYS A 144 5.53 9.87 18.53
CA LYS A 144 6.24 11.03 19.09
C LYS A 144 7.60 11.33 18.44
N ASP A 145 8.20 10.35 17.78
CA ASP A 145 9.56 10.43 17.20
C ASP A 145 9.53 10.62 15.68
N ILE A 146 8.33 10.75 15.07
CA ILE A 146 8.19 11.10 13.65
C ILE A 146 8.76 12.51 13.44
N GLN A 147 9.46 12.70 12.32
CA GLN A 147 10.06 13.98 11.95
C GLN A 147 9.68 14.34 10.52
N LEU A 148 9.28 15.60 10.31
CA LEU A 148 8.95 16.15 9.01
C LEU A 148 9.93 17.25 8.61
N PRO A 149 10.17 17.46 7.30
CA PRO A 149 10.84 18.65 6.80
C PRO A 149 10.14 19.93 7.30
N ALA A 150 10.93 20.90 7.77
CA ALA A 150 10.41 22.18 8.24
C ALA A 150 9.83 23.03 7.08
N ASN A 151 8.99 24.00 7.43
CA ASN A 151 8.40 24.99 6.50
C ASN A 151 7.59 24.38 5.35
N GLN A 152 6.98 23.22 5.59
CA GLN A 152 6.04 22.60 4.65
C GLN A 152 4.71 22.28 5.33
N SER A 153 3.64 22.34 4.55
CA SER A 153 2.28 21.97 4.93
C SER A 153 1.94 20.62 4.32
N PHE A 154 1.50 19.67 5.13
CA PHE A 154 1.22 18.30 4.74
C PHE A 154 -0.26 17.97 4.91
N ILE A 155 -0.76 17.12 4.02
CA ILE A 155 -1.93 16.29 4.34
C ILE A 155 -1.43 15.08 5.11
N LEU A 156 -1.98 14.86 6.30
CA LEU A 156 -1.81 13.61 7.03
C LEU A 156 -2.86 12.62 6.55
N THR A 157 -2.44 11.45 6.09
CA THR A 157 -3.38 10.48 5.53
C THR A 157 -3.01 9.04 5.82
N GLY A 158 -4.01 8.17 5.88
CA GLY A 158 -3.84 6.74 6.11
C GLY A 158 -4.75 6.20 7.19
N VAL A 159 -4.39 5.05 7.76
CA VAL A 159 -5.23 4.29 8.68
C VAL A 159 -4.60 4.26 10.08
N GLY A 160 -5.44 4.44 11.11
CA GLY A 160 -5.02 4.45 12.51
C GLY A 160 -4.50 5.80 13.02
N ILE A 161 -4.74 6.89 12.29
CA ILE A 161 -4.40 8.26 12.73
C ILE A 161 -5.12 8.62 14.03
N ASP A 162 -6.41 8.31 14.10
CA ASP A 162 -7.31 8.59 15.22
C ASP A 162 -6.85 7.92 16.53
N LEU A 163 -6.25 6.72 16.43
CA LEU A 163 -5.73 5.98 17.58
C LEU A 163 -4.60 6.73 18.31
N TYR A 164 -3.81 7.52 17.58
CA TYR A 164 -2.60 8.13 18.11
C TYR A 164 -2.50 9.65 17.89
N TRP A 165 -3.57 10.31 17.42
CA TRP A 165 -3.56 11.76 17.15
C TRP A 165 -3.04 12.58 18.34
N LYS A 166 -3.37 12.16 19.57
CA LYS A 166 -2.90 12.83 20.79
C LYS A 166 -1.38 12.73 20.98
N ASP A 167 -0.78 11.63 20.52
CA ASP A 167 0.65 11.32 20.68
C ASP A 167 1.53 12.00 19.62
N PHE A 168 0.94 12.57 18.55
CA PHE A 168 1.68 13.33 17.56
C PHE A 168 2.32 14.59 18.19
N PRO A 169 3.58 14.92 17.84
CA PRO A 169 4.21 16.16 18.27
C PRO A 169 3.43 17.40 17.83
N GLU A 170 3.32 18.41 18.70
CA GLU A 170 2.67 19.69 18.36
C GLU A 170 3.30 20.37 17.13
N GLN A 171 4.62 20.21 16.96
CA GLN A 171 5.31 20.67 15.76
C GLN A 171 4.73 20.02 14.49
N ILE A 172 4.51 18.70 14.49
CA ILE A 172 3.89 18.01 13.35
C ILE A 172 2.46 18.49 13.15
N LYS A 173 1.65 18.55 14.22
CA LYS A 173 0.26 19.02 14.14
C LYS A 173 0.16 20.41 13.50
N SER A 174 1.08 21.31 13.83
CA SER A 174 1.14 22.67 13.25
C SER A 174 1.45 22.69 11.73
N GLN A 175 2.03 21.61 11.20
CA GLN A 175 2.31 21.44 9.77
C GLN A 175 1.21 20.67 9.03
N ILE A 176 0.17 20.17 9.70
CA ILE A 176 -0.91 19.42 9.06
C ILE A 176 -2.02 20.39 8.64
N SER A 177 -2.26 20.51 7.33
CA SER A 177 -3.38 21.28 6.78
C SER A 177 -4.69 20.50 6.81
N GLU A 178 -4.62 19.18 6.74
CA GLU A 178 -5.80 18.32 6.64
C GLU A 178 -5.46 16.88 7.06
N VAL A 179 -6.48 16.17 7.57
CA VAL A 179 -6.39 14.76 7.94
C VAL A 179 -7.40 13.97 7.12
N LEU A 180 -6.93 12.94 6.38
CA LEU A 180 -7.76 12.09 5.53
C LEU A 180 -7.56 10.60 5.85
N THR A 181 -8.62 9.88 6.21
CA THR A 181 -8.54 8.42 6.34
C THR A 181 -8.63 7.78 4.96
N VAL A 182 -7.54 7.16 4.51
CA VAL A 182 -7.43 6.55 3.18
C VAL A 182 -6.77 5.19 3.32
N PHE A 183 -7.33 4.20 2.65
CA PHE A 183 -6.78 2.84 2.57
C PHE A 183 -5.92 2.69 1.31
N PRO A 184 -4.88 1.84 1.32
CA PRO A 184 -4.21 1.44 0.10
C PRO A 184 -5.19 0.63 -0.77
N THR A 185 -5.27 0.96 -2.05
CA THR A 185 -6.13 0.25 -3.01
C THR A 185 -5.34 -0.24 -4.21
N ALA A 186 -5.76 -1.36 -4.78
CA ALA A 186 -5.15 -1.93 -5.98
C ALA A 186 -5.26 -0.99 -7.19
N SER A 187 -6.34 -0.21 -7.29
CA SER A 187 -6.51 0.82 -8.34
C SER A 187 -5.48 1.94 -8.22
N ALA A 188 -5.20 2.43 -7.00
CA ALA A 188 -4.15 3.41 -6.76
C ALA A 188 -2.77 2.85 -7.09
N MET A 189 -2.51 1.57 -6.77
CA MET A 189 -1.24 0.92 -7.12
C MET A 189 -1.00 0.85 -8.63
N ILE A 190 -2.04 0.56 -9.43
CA ILE A 190 -1.96 0.58 -10.90
C ILE A 190 -1.54 1.97 -11.39
N ARG A 191 -2.25 3.00 -10.95
CA ARG A 191 -2.01 4.39 -11.40
C ARG A 191 -0.63 4.88 -10.97
N LEU A 192 -0.25 4.57 -9.73
CA LEU A 192 1.09 4.87 -9.22
C LEU A 192 2.17 4.16 -10.04
N ALA A 193 2.00 2.87 -10.36
CA ALA A 193 2.97 2.12 -11.17
C ALA A 193 3.10 2.70 -12.59
N GLN A 194 2.00 3.15 -13.21
CA GLN A 194 2.01 3.84 -14.50
C GLN A 194 2.79 5.17 -14.44
N LYS A 195 2.73 5.89 -13.31
CA LYS A 195 3.37 7.21 -13.15
C LYS A 195 4.82 7.15 -12.68
N ALA A 196 5.13 6.26 -11.75
CA ALA A 196 6.38 6.29 -10.97
C ALA A 196 7.50 5.37 -11.50
N ASN A 197 7.29 4.70 -12.64
CA ASN A 197 8.24 3.77 -13.27
C ASN A 197 8.84 2.76 -12.28
N ILE A 198 7.97 2.10 -11.51
CA ILE A 198 8.37 1.15 -10.49
C ILE A 198 8.94 -0.10 -11.17
N LYS A 199 10.16 -0.48 -10.79
CA LYS A 199 10.88 -1.58 -11.42
C LYS A 199 10.23 -2.92 -11.08
N ALA A 200 9.97 -3.73 -12.11
CA ALA A 200 9.55 -5.11 -11.94
C ALA A 200 10.66 -5.98 -11.34
N VAL A 201 10.26 -7.00 -10.60
CA VAL A 201 11.12 -8.00 -9.95
C VAL A 201 10.75 -9.40 -10.42
N SER A 202 11.70 -10.33 -10.32
CA SER A 202 11.40 -11.74 -10.58
C SER A 202 10.55 -12.35 -9.47
N VAL A 203 9.89 -13.48 -9.74
CA VAL A 203 9.16 -14.26 -8.72
C VAL A 203 10.05 -14.61 -7.53
N ALA A 204 11.33 -14.92 -7.76
CA ALA A 204 12.29 -15.23 -6.69
C ALA A 204 12.61 -14.01 -5.81
N GLN A 205 12.62 -12.82 -6.39
CA GLN A 205 12.92 -11.55 -5.70
C GLN A 205 11.69 -10.90 -5.05
N ALA A 206 10.48 -11.27 -5.48
CA ALA A 206 9.25 -10.77 -4.88
C ALA A 206 9.11 -11.26 -3.43
N GLN A 207 9.10 -10.29 -2.52
CA GLN A 207 8.98 -10.49 -1.08
C GLN A 207 8.24 -9.33 -0.43
N PRO A 208 7.54 -9.56 0.70
CA PRO A 208 7.07 -8.47 1.56
C PRO A 208 8.23 -7.61 2.06
N VAL A 209 7.98 -6.31 2.20
CA VAL A 209 8.89 -5.35 2.82
C VAL A 209 8.53 -5.23 4.30
N TYR A 210 9.38 -5.81 5.16
CA TYR A 210 9.26 -5.67 6.60
C TYR A 210 10.08 -4.46 7.07
N VAL A 211 9.40 -3.38 7.40
CA VAL A 211 10.05 -2.16 7.91
C VAL A 211 10.43 -2.30 9.38
N ARG A 212 9.66 -3.11 10.14
CA ARG A 212 10.00 -3.51 11.51
C ARG A 212 10.93 -4.72 11.49
N ASN A 213 12.19 -4.52 11.89
CA ASN A 213 13.23 -5.56 11.87
C ASN A 213 13.22 -6.49 13.12
N GLN A 214 12.47 -6.17 14.17
CA GLN A 214 12.39 -6.99 15.39
C GLN A 214 10.93 -7.14 15.84
N VAL A 215 10.42 -8.39 15.92
CA VAL A 215 9.02 -8.65 16.28
C VAL A 215 8.85 -9.06 17.75
N THR A 216 9.85 -9.62 18.42
CA THR A 216 9.85 -9.87 19.89
C THR A 216 11.27 -10.16 20.39
N GLN A 217 11.75 -9.45 21.41
CA GLN A 217 12.61 -10.10 22.41
C GLN A 217 11.63 -10.72 23.41
N GLY A 218 11.53 -12.04 23.41
CA GLY A 218 11.00 -12.70 24.60
C GLY A 218 11.99 -12.41 25.72
N ASP A 219 11.51 -11.84 26.83
CA ASP A 219 12.32 -11.73 28.04
C ASP A 219 12.97 -13.09 28.29
N SER A 220 14.30 -13.11 28.33
CA SER A 220 15.04 -14.25 28.85
C SER A 220 14.53 -14.47 30.26
N ARG A 221 13.71 -15.51 30.45
CA ARG A 221 13.37 -16.04 31.77
C ARG A 221 14.69 -16.49 32.41
N GLY A 222 15.29 -15.58 33.18
CA GLY A 222 16.28 -15.89 34.20
C GLY A 222 15.61 -16.42 35.45
#